data_AF-A0A836FY57-F1
#
_entry.id   AF-A0A836FY57-F1
#
_cell.length_a   1.000
_cell.length_b   1.000
_cell.length_c   1.000
_cell.angle_alpha   90.00
_cell.angle_beta   90.00
_cell.angle_gamma   90.00
#
_symmetry.space_group_name_H-M   'P 1'
#
loop_
_entity.id
_entity.type
_entity.pdbx_description
1 polymer ?
#
loop_
_entity_poly.entity_id
_entity_poly.type
_entity_poly.pdbx_seq_one_letter_code
_entity_poly.pdbx_strand_id
1 'polypeptide(L)'
;MRRKFQVFTESLLRFASINITFHVISDDNSQNIAENVIKNVLISTGKFMKVFYYNVHKLAAKLEDIVSVMSPHFSSKPGTYYSDALFFISLGLHRIAPNHQKLAIMFDADTKFRRDVKDLFEEFNKFGKEALFGLAPELTPVYRHVLYLYRNKHPTTMFGEPRHKGGYPGYNSGIVLLNLERLRKSRVYNEFINKDSVDDMTKKYHFKIGDRNSKILQFLQSAGITSQQDLSTDSQMHIWL
;
A
#
# COMPACT_ATOMS: atom_id res chain seq x y z
N MET A 1 -12.51 12.83 6.46
CA MET A 1 -12.45 11.52 5.77
C MET A 1 -13.69 11.18 4.95
N ARG A 2 -14.92 11.24 5.48
CA ARG A 2 -16.16 10.91 4.72
C ARG A 2 -16.25 11.53 3.31
N ARG A 3 -16.05 12.84 3.17
CA ARG A 3 -16.09 13.54 1.87
C ARG A 3 -15.04 13.02 0.88
N LYS A 4 -13.83 12.75 1.37
CA LYS A 4 -12.72 12.19 0.57
C LYS A 4 -13.09 10.80 0.03
N PHE A 5 -13.62 9.93 0.90
CA PHE A 5 -14.08 8.60 0.51
C PHE A 5 -15.26 8.62 -0.47
N GLN A 6 -16.16 9.59 -0.35
CA GLN A 6 -17.22 9.80 -1.33
C GLN A 6 -16.63 10.17 -2.70
N VAL A 7 -15.70 11.12 -2.77
CA VAL A 7 -15.01 11.50 -4.01
C VAL A 7 -14.26 10.32 -4.61
N PHE A 8 -13.56 9.53 -3.79
CA PHE A 8 -12.91 8.29 -4.21
C PHE A 8 -13.90 7.34 -4.88
N THR A 9 -14.96 6.97 -4.16
CA THR A 9 -15.91 5.93 -4.61
C THR A 9 -16.70 6.39 -5.84
N GLU A 10 -17.13 7.66 -5.86
CA GLU A 10 -17.85 8.23 -6.99
C GLU A 10 -16.98 8.30 -8.24
N SER A 11 -15.74 8.79 -8.11
CA SER A 11 -14.83 8.87 -9.26
C SER A 11 -14.43 7.49 -9.78
N LEU A 12 -14.15 6.53 -8.89
CA LEU A 12 -13.88 5.14 -9.27
C LEU A 12 -15.03 4.57 -10.11
N LEU A 13 -16.25 4.61 -9.57
CA LEU A 13 -17.39 3.97 -10.21
C LEU A 13 -17.79 4.70 -11.50
N ARG A 14 -17.71 6.04 -11.53
CA ARG A 14 -18.03 6.83 -12.73
C ARG A 14 -17.12 6.45 -13.91
N PHE A 15 -15.82 6.31 -13.69
CA PHE A 15 -14.87 6.00 -14.78
C PHE A 15 -14.69 4.52 -15.10
N ALA A 16 -15.07 3.61 -14.19
CA ALA A 16 -14.90 2.17 -14.41
C ALA A 16 -15.69 1.68 -15.65
N SER A 17 -15.00 1.02 -16.59
CA SER A 17 -15.60 0.23 -17.67
C SER A 17 -15.75 -1.27 -17.33
N ILE A 18 -15.14 -1.71 -16.23
CA ILE A 18 -15.15 -3.10 -15.77
C ILE A 18 -16.01 -3.26 -14.51
N ASN A 19 -16.46 -4.48 -14.26
CA ASN A 19 -17.16 -4.82 -13.01
C ASN A 19 -16.21 -4.69 -11.83
N ILE A 20 -16.63 -3.96 -10.79
CA ILE A 20 -15.84 -3.71 -9.60
C ILE A 20 -16.30 -4.63 -8.46
N THR A 21 -15.34 -5.38 -7.91
CA THR A 21 -15.47 -5.96 -6.57
C THR A 21 -14.66 -5.10 -5.61
N PHE A 22 -15.36 -4.45 -4.69
CA PHE A 22 -14.83 -3.44 -3.79
C PHE A 22 -14.73 -3.98 -2.36
N HIS A 23 -13.53 -3.98 -1.80
CA HIS A 23 -13.26 -4.46 -0.45
C HIS A 23 -12.97 -3.27 0.46
N VAL A 24 -13.75 -3.11 1.52
CA VAL A 24 -13.62 -2.02 2.48
C VAL A 24 -13.12 -2.59 3.80
N ILE A 25 -11.97 -2.11 4.27
CA ILE A 25 -11.43 -2.46 5.58
C ILE A 25 -11.63 -1.26 6.50
N SER A 26 -12.37 -1.44 7.59
CA SER A 26 -12.70 -0.37 8.53
C SER A 26 -12.92 -0.91 9.95
N ASP A 27 -12.95 -0.02 10.94
CA ASP A 27 -13.59 -0.34 12.22
C ASP A 27 -15.12 -0.36 12.08
N ASP A 28 -15.81 -0.80 13.14
CA ASP A 28 -17.27 -0.97 13.15
C ASP A 28 -18.03 0.36 12.99
N ASN A 29 -17.53 1.45 13.57
CA ASN A 29 -18.18 2.76 13.47
C ASN A 29 -18.05 3.31 12.04
N SER A 30 -16.86 3.17 11.46
CA SER A 30 -16.54 3.61 10.11
C SER A 30 -17.27 2.81 9.02
N GLN A 31 -17.57 1.52 9.27
CA GLN A 31 -18.28 0.67 8.31
C GLN A 31 -19.67 1.24 7.97
N ASN A 32 -20.45 1.63 8.98
CA ASN A 32 -21.79 2.22 8.79
C ASN A 32 -21.74 3.49 7.94
N ILE A 33 -20.69 4.30 8.10
CA ILE A 33 -20.49 5.52 7.30
C ILE A 33 -20.13 5.13 5.86
N ALA A 34 -19.24 4.16 5.66
CA ALA A 34 -18.84 3.69 4.34
C ALA A 34 -20.02 3.09 3.56
N GLU A 35 -20.84 2.26 4.20
CA GLU A 35 -22.05 1.68 3.61
C GLU A 35 -23.01 2.74 3.09
N ASN A 36 -23.29 3.77 3.90
CA ASN A 36 -24.16 4.88 3.49
C ASN A 36 -23.57 5.69 2.33
N VAL A 37 -22.26 5.95 2.34
CA VAL A 37 -21.58 6.65 1.24
C VAL A 37 -21.66 5.84 -0.05
N ILE A 38 -21.33 4.55 0.00
CA ILE A 38 -21.32 3.67 -1.17
C ILE A 38 -22.75 3.52 -1.72
N LYS A 39 -23.75 3.31 -0.86
CA LYS A 39 -25.16 3.25 -1.27
C LYS A 39 -25.59 4.50 -2.04
N ASN A 40 -25.25 5.69 -1.54
CA ASN A 40 -25.58 6.94 -2.22
C ASN A 40 -24.86 7.08 -3.57
N VAL A 41 -23.61 6.64 -3.66
CA VAL A 41 -22.84 6.64 -4.91
C VAL A 41 -23.42 5.65 -5.93
N LEU A 42 -23.84 4.46 -5.50
CA LEU A 42 -24.51 3.48 -6.37
C LEU A 42 -25.80 4.09 -6.98
N ILE A 43 -26.61 4.75 -6.15
CA ILE A 43 -27.84 5.43 -6.60
C ILE A 43 -27.52 6.56 -7.57
N SER A 44 -26.57 7.44 -7.24
CA SER A 44 -26.29 8.63 -8.04
C SER A 44 -25.60 8.33 -9.38
N THR A 45 -24.81 7.25 -9.44
CA THR A 45 -24.11 6.85 -10.66
C THR A 45 -24.93 5.90 -11.53
N GLY A 46 -25.98 5.27 -10.99
CA GLY A 46 -26.75 4.23 -11.68
C GLY A 46 -25.95 2.97 -12.02
N LYS A 47 -24.74 2.83 -11.47
CA LYS A 47 -23.84 1.69 -11.70
C LYS A 47 -23.81 0.76 -10.49
N PHE A 48 -23.40 -0.48 -10.73
CA PHE A 48 -23.28 -1.51 -9.71
C PHE A 48 -21.81 -1.81 -9.38
N MET A 49 -21.52 -2.07 -8.10
CA MET A 49 -20.29 -2.73 -7.65
C MET A 49 -20.63 -3.75 -6.56
N LYS A 50 -19.91 -4.88 -6.53
CA LYS A 50 -20.02 -5.87 -5.45
C LYS A 50 -19.17 -5.43 -4.27
N VAL A 51 -19.74 -5.30 -3.08
CA VAL A 51 -19.03 -4.76 -1.92
C VAL A 51 -18.85 -5.81 -0.82
N PHE A 52 -17.65 -5.85 -0.23
CA PHE A 52 -17.32 -6.68 0.94
C PHE A 52 -16.73 -5.80 2.04
N TYR A 53 -17.16 -6.02 3.27
CA TYR A 53 -16.68 -5.28 4.44
C TYR A 53 -15.86 -6.19 5.36
N TYR A 54 -14.77 -5.65 5.87
CA TYR A 54 -13.86 -6.35 6.77
C TYR A 54 -13.55 -5.48 7.98
N ASN A 55 -13.76 -6.05 9.17
CA ASN A 55 -13.36 -5.39 10.40
C ASN A 55 -11.83 -5.44 10.57
N VAL A 56 -11.22 -4.27 10.74
CA VAL A 56 -9.76 -4.12 10.87
C VAL A 56 -9.17 -4.91 12.04
N HIS A 57 -9.86 -4.98 13.18
CA HIS A 57 -9.40 -5.72 14.36
C HIS A 57 -9.37 -7.22 14.10
N LYS A 58 -10.41 -7.75 13.43
CA LYS A 58 -10.46 -9.16 13.03
C LYS A 58 -9.37 -9.52 12.03
N LEU A 59 -9.03 -8.62 11.11
CA LEU A 59 -7.93 -8.84 10.16
C LEU A 59 -6.56 -8.77 10.84
N ALA A 60 -6.36 -7.80 11.72
CA ALA A 60 -5.12 -7.67 12.49
C ALA A 60 -4.84 -8.93 13.29
N ALA A 61 -5.83 -9.46 14.01
CA ALA A 61 -5.69 -10.71 14.78
C ALA A 61 -5.34 -11.93 13.91
N LYS A 62 -5.83 -12.00 12.66
CA LYS A 62 -5.48 -13.07 11.72
C LYS A 62 -4.06 -12.95 11.16
N LEU A 63 -3.47 -11.76 11.24
CA LEU A 63 -2.15 -11.42 10.72
C LEU A 63 -1.19 -11.05 11.86
N GLU A 64 -1.46 -11.55 13.07
CA GLU A 64 -0.72 -11.19 14.28
C GLU A 64 0.79 -11.45 14.16
N ASP A 65 1.18 -12.50 13.42
CA ASP A 65 2.58 -12.80 13.14
C ASP A 65 3.28 -11.70 12.34
N ILE A 66 2.58 -11.05 11.40
CA ILE A 66 3.11 -9.91 10.65
C ILE A 66 3.02 -8.64 11.50
N VAL A 67 1.88 -8.39 12.14
CA VAL A 67 1.62 -7.16 12.89
C VAL A 67 2.59 -7.04 14.07
N SER A 68 2.79 -8.11 14.84
CA SER A 68 3.70 -8.12 15.99
C SER A 68 5.17 -7.93 15.61
N VAL A 69 5.57 -8.41 14.43
CA VAL A 69 6.92 -8.19 13.89
C VAL A 69 7.12 -6.76 13.41
N MET A 70 6.14 -6.19 12.72
CA MET A 70 6.29 -4.88 12.06
C MET A 70 6.05 -3.69 13.00
N SER A 71 5.10 -3.82 13.93
CA SER A 71 4.67 -2.73 14.81
C SER A 71 5.82 -2.10 15.63
N PRO A 72 6.75 -2.87 16.25
CA PRO A 72 7.83 -2.29 17.05
C PRO A 72 8.73 -1.32 16.28
N HIS A 73 8.86 -1.49 14.96
CA HIS A 73 9.75 -0.71 14.12
C HIS A 73 9.05 0.42 13.38
N PHE A 74 7.79 0.20 13.01
CA PHE A 74 7.08 1.07 12.06
C PHE A 74 5.86 1.80 12.67
N SER A 75 5.47 1.48 13.91
CA SER A 75 4.41 2.21 14.62
C SER A 75 4.91 3.49 15.28
N SER A 76 4.02 4.48 15.37
CA SER A 76 4.39 5.83 15.84
C SER A 76 4.38 6.00 17.35
N LYS A 77 3.60 5.19 18.07
CA LYS A 77 3.53 5.16 19.54
C LYS A 77 3.29 3.72 20.03
N PRO A 78 3.91 3.31 21.16
CA PRO A 78 3.45 2.14 21.89
C PRO A 78 1.95 2.30 22.22
N GLY A 79 1.10 1.37 21.78
CA GLY A 79 -0.34 1.37 22.07
C GLY A 79 -1.28 1.97 21.01
N THR A 80 -0.79 2.55 19.89
CA THR A 80 -1.66 2.96 18.75
C THR A 80 -1.87 1.84 17.72
N TYR A 81 -1.90 0.60 18.21
CA TYR A 81 -1.79 -0.66 17.48
C TYR A 81 -2.63 -0.74 16.19
N TYR A 82 -3.80 -0.10 16.15
CA TYR A 82 -4.79 -0.31 15.09
C TYR A 82 -4.80 0.73 13.95
N SER A 83 -4.38 1.98 14.18
CA SER A 83 -4.23 2.93 13.06
C SER A 83 -3.07 2.54 12.14
N ASP A 84 -2.05 1.90 12.72
CA ASP A 84 -0.86 1.42 12.00
C ASP A 84 -1.09 0.02 11.38
N ALA A 85 -2.06 -0.75 11.91
CA ALA A 85 -2.39 -2.10 11.44
C ALA A 85 -2.89 -2.16 9.99
N LEU A 86 -3.58 -1.12 9.49
CA LEU A 86 -4.06 -1.08 8.10
C LEU A 86 -2.92 -1.27 7.09
N PHE A 87 -1.74 -0.74 7.42
CA PHE A 87 -0.59 -0.85 6.56
C PHE A 87 0.03 -2.25 6.61
N PHE A 88 0.12 -2.87 7.78
CA PHE A 88 0.60 -4.26 7.90
C PHE A 88 -0.38 -5.27 7.30
N ILE A 89 -1.68 -4.96 7.31
CA ILE A 89 -2.69 -5.77 6.63
C ILE A 89 -2.36 -5.89 5.14
N SER A 90 -1.86 -4.82 4.50
CA SER A 90 -1.45 -4.85 3.08
C SER A 90 -0.40 -5.92 2.78
N LEU A 91 0.52 -6.17 3.71
CA LEU A 91 1.55 -7.21 3.60
C LEU A 91 0.96 -8.63 3.70
N GLY A 92 -0.14 -8.78 4.44
CA GLY A 92 -0.82 -10.04 4.68
C GLY A 92 -2.07 -10.29 3.82
N LEU A 93 -2.44 -9.37 2.92
CA LEU A 93 -3.71 -9.45 2.16
C LEU A 93 -3.86 -10.75 1.37
N HIS A 94 -2.76 -11.34 0.90
CA HIS A 94 -2.75 -12.62 0.19
C HIS A 94 -3.27 -13.81 1.04
N ARG A 95 -3.22 -13.71 2.37
CA ARG A 95 -3.76 -14.69 3.34
C ARG A 95 -5.24 -14.46 3.65
N ILE A 96 -5.74 -13.24 3.42
CA ILE A 96 -7.14 -12.84 3.69
C ILE A 96 -8.01 -12.99 2.45
N ALA A 97 -7.46 -12.61 1.29
CA ALA A 97 -8.18 -12.66 0.02
C ALA A 97 -8.51 -14.12 -0.36
N PRO A 98 -9.70 -14.38 -0.94
CA PRO A 98 -10.08 -15.71 -1.40
C PRO A 98 -9.05 -16.32 -2.35
N ASN A 99 -8.89 -17.65 -2.32
CA ASN A 99 -7.88 -18.35 -3.13
C ASN A 99 -8.05 -18.13 -4.66
N HIS A 100 -9.27 -17.92 -5.13
CA HIS A 100 -9.55 -17.63 -6.54
C HIS A 100 -9.19 -16.18 -6.95
N GLN A 101 -9.07 -15.26 -5.98
CA GLN A 101 -8.64 -13.89 -6.25
C GLN A 101 -7.12 -13.84 -6.37
N LYS A 102 -6.64 -13.51 -7.57
CA LYS A 102 -5.22 -13.56 -7.93
C LYS A 102 -4.52 -12.21 -7.83
N LEU A 103 -5.24 -11.13 -8.13
CA LEU A 103 -4.72 -9.76 -8.19
C LEU A 103 -5.62 -8.86 -7.34
N ALA A 104 -5.03 -7.82 -6.75
CA ALA A 104 -5.76 -6.77 -6.05
C ALA A 104 -5.03 -5.44 -6.19
N ILE A 105 -5.77 -4.34 -6.12
CA ILE A 105 -5.19 -3.00 -6.01
C ILE A 105 -5.75 -2.36 -4.74
N MET A 106 -4.86 -1.92 -3.87
CA MET A 106 -5.19 -1.21 -2.64
C MET A 106 -4.99 0.29 -2.87
N PHE A 107 -5.92 1.11 -2.38
CA PHE A 107 -5.90 2.55 -2.54
C PHE A 107 -6.09 3.27 -1.21
N ASP A 108 -5.46 4.43 -1.07
CA ASP A 108 -5.83 5.39 -0.05
C ASP A 108 -7.24 5.95 -0.32
N ALA A 109 -8.02 6.05 0.75
CA ALA A 109 -9.42 6.48 0.71
C ALA A 109 -9.62 7.95 0.26
N ASP A 110 -8.55 8.70 0.04
CA ASP A 110 -8.56 10.07 -0.47
C ASP A 110 -7.99 10.23 -1.89
N THR A 111 -7.75 9.12 -2.58
CA THR A 111 -7.45 9.10 -4.01
C THR A 111 -8.66 9.55 -4.84
N LYS A 112 -8.42 10.15 -6.01
CA LYS A 112 -9.46 10.51 -6.97
C LYS A 112 -9.11 9.97 -8.36
N PHE A 113 -10.00 9.16 -8.93
CA PHE A 113 -9.85 8.68 -10.29
C PHE A 113 -10.16 9.77 -11.31
N ARG A 114 -9.36 9.82 -12.37
CA ARG A 114 -9.61 10.65 -13.57
C ARG A 114 -9.63 9.83 -14.86
N ARG A 115 -9.39 8.54 -14.75
CA ARG A 115 -9.33 7.55 -15.83
C ARG A 115 -9.91 6.25 -15.32
N ASP A 116 -10.12 5.32 -16.23
CA ASP A 116 -10.58 4.00 -15.92
C ASP A 116 -9.58 3.24 -15.04
N VAL A 117 -10.07 2.57 -14.00
CA VAL A 117 -9.26 1.70 -13.14
C VAL A 117 -8.73 0.48 -13.89
N LYS A 118 -9.34 0.12 -15.02
CA LYS A 118 -8.84 -0.94 -15.92
C LYS A 118 -7.39 -0.69 -16.34
N ASP A 119 -7.01 0.56 -16.61
CA ASP A 119 -5.64 0.93 -16.99
C ASP A 119 -4.63 0.49 -15.91
N LEU A 120 -4.99 0.57 -14.62
CA LEU A 120 -4.13 0.11 -13.53
C LEU A 120 -4.07 -1.42 -13.43
N PHE A 121 -5.13 -2.14 -13.78
CA PHE A 121 -5.07 -3.60 -13.86
C PHE A 121 -4.19 -4.08 -15.02
N GLU A 122 -4.13 -3.32 -16.11
CA GLU A 122 -3.26 -3.65 -17.25
C GLU A 122 -1.76 -3.54 -16.90
N GLU A 123 -1.39 -2.78 -15.86
CA GLU A 123 -0.01 -2.74 -15.34
C GLU A 123 0.49 -4.09 -14.84
N PHE A 124 -0.39 -4.99 -14.37
CA PHE A 124 0.01 -6.35 -14.01
C PHE A 124 0.59 -7.14 -15.17
N ASN A 125 0.23 -6.82 -16.42
CA ASN A 125 0.80 -7.47 -17.61
C ASN A 125 2.29 -7.13 -17.80
N LYS A 126 2.74 -6.03 -17.21
CA LYS A 126 4.14 -5.59 -17.27
C LYS A 126 4.98 -6.20 -16.15
N PHE A 127 4.38 -6.87 -15.16
CA PHE A 127 5.12 -7.44 -14.04
C PHE A 127 6.14 -8.47 -14.52
N GLY A 128 7.40 -8.29 -14.14
CA GLY A 128 8.43 -9.32 -14.28
C GLY A 128 8.03 -10.62 -13.58
N LYS A 129 8.65 -11.75 -13.94
CA LYS A 129 8.24 -13.09 -13.47
C LYS A 129 8.13 -13.22 -11.95
N GLU A 130 9.05 -12.59 -11.22
CA GLU A 130 9.12 -12.64 -9.75
C GLU A 130 8.47 -11.45 -9.04
N ALA A 131 7.93 -10.48 -9.79
CA ALA A 131 7.36 -9.27 -9.20
C ALA A 131 6.11 -9.62 -8.38
N LEU A 132 6.12 -9.22 -7.10
CA LEU A 132 5.01 -9.42 -6.16
C LEU A 132 4.15 -8.17 -6.01
N PHE A 133 4.80 -7.00 -6.03
CA PHE A 133 4.17 -5.69 -5.87
C PHE A 133 4.48 -4.75 -7.03
N GLY A 134 3.52 -3.89 -7.33
CA GLY A 134 3.68 -2.68 -8.13
C GLY A 134 3.40 -1.46 -7.26
N LEU A 135 4.31 -0.47 -7.29
CA LEU A 135 4.30 0.68 -6.40
C LEU A 135 4.71 1.94 -7.17
N ALA A 136 4.13 3.08 -6.83
CA ALA A 136 4.52 4.37 -7.38
C ALA A 136 5.77 4.90 -6.65
N PRO A 137 6.73 5.54 -7.35
CA PRO A 137 7.84 6.21 -6.67
C PRO A 137 7.33 7.27 -5.71
N GLU A 138 8.04 7.47 -4.62
CA GLU A 138 7.83 8.65 -3.79
C GLU A 138 8.41 9.87 -4.50
N LEU A 139 7.62 10.94 -4.51
CA LEU A 139 7.89 12.15 -5.29
C LEU A 139 8.35 13.30 -4.40
N THR A 140 8.26 13.14 -3.08
CA THR A 140 8.85 14.02 -2.08
C THR A 140 10.21 13.48 -1.59
N PRO A 141 11.09 14.32 -1.06
CA PRO A 141 12.39 13.86 -0.53
C PRO A 141 12.27 13.20 0.85
N VAL A 142 11.11 12.68 1.26
CA VAL A 142 10.89 12.12 2.60
C VAL A 142 11.89 11.01 2.93
N TYR A 143 12.21 10.12 1.98
CA TYR A 143 13.20 9.06 2.22
C TYR A 143 14.63 9.56 2.28
N ARG A 144 14.95 10.69 1.63
CA ARG A 144 16.23 11.36 1.83
C ARG A 144 16.42 11.78 3.28
N HIS A 145 15.35 12.28 3.90
CA HIS A 145 15.33 12.67 5.30
C HIS A 145 15.35 11.45 6.23
N VAL A 146 14.46 10.48 6.01
CA VAL A 146 14.35 9.25 6.83
C VAL A 146 15.67 8.48 6.85
N LEU A 147 16.38 8.42 5.72
CA LEU A 147 17.64 7.70 5.60
C LEU A 147 18.87 8.54 5.95
N TYR A 148 18.72 9.74 6.53
CA TYR A 148 19.84 10.66 6.77
C TYR A 148 21.04 9.99 7.47
N LEU A 149 20.81 9.22 8.54
CA LEU A 149 21.88 8.53 9.27
C LEU A 149 22.57 7.47 8.40
N TYR A 150 21.81 6.70 7.63
CA TYR A 150 22.35 5.71 6.72
C TYR A 150 23.17 6.37 5.61
N ARG A 151 22.65 7.44 5.00
CA ARG A 151 23.31 8.21 3.94
C ARG A 151 24.60 8.88 4.42
N ASN A 152 24.61 9.40 5.65
CA ASN A 152 25.82 9.97 6.24
C ASN A 152 26.94 8.92 6.42
N LYS A 153 26.57 7.67 6.74
CA LYS A 153 27.51 6.54 6.84
C LYS A 153 27.88 5.92 5.48
N HIS A 154 27.10 6.18 4.43
CA HIS A 154 27.28 5.62 3.09
C HIS A 154 27.17 6.73 2.02
N PRO A 155 28.18 7.61 1.86
CA PRO A 155 28.08 8.80 1.02
C PRO A 155 27.77 8.53 -0.47
N THR A 156 28.12 7.34 -0.95
CA THR A 156 27.89 6.90 -2.34
C THR A 156 26.54 6.20 -2.55
N THR A 157 25.69 6.09 -1.52
CA THR A 157 24.40 5.39 -1.65
C THR A 157 23.40 6.15 -2.52
N MET A 158 22.70 5.40 -3.36
CA MET A 158 21.61 5.90 -4.21
C MET A 158 20.24 5.91 -3.49
N PHE A 159 20.15 5.38 -2.26
CA PHE A 159 18.90 5.40 -1.49
C PHE A 159 18.54 6.81 -1.00
N GLY A 160 17.31 7.24 -1.27
CA GLY A 160 16.84 8.61 -1.04
C GLY A 160 17.29 9.63 -2.09
N GLU A 161 17.99 9.21 -3.15
CA GLU A 161 18.26 10.05 -4.32
C GLU A 161 17.07 10.00 -5.30
N PRO A 162 16.79 11.08 -6.04
CA PRO A 162 15.68 11.13 -6.99
C PRO A 162 15.94 10.26 -8.23
N ARG A 163 14.85 9.79 -8.87
CA ARG A 163 14.95 8.92 -10.06
C ARG A 163 15.72 9.52 -11.23
N HIS A 164 15.63 10.82 -11.48
CA HIS A 164 16.37 11.48 -12.57
C HIS A 164 17.91 11.41 -12.41
N LYS A 165 18.41 11.03 -11.22
CA LYS A 165 19.83 10.76 -10.96
C LYS A 165 20.16 9.25 -10.93
N GLY A 166 19.23 8.38 -11.32
CA GLY A 166 19.34 6.94 -11.12
C GLY A 166 19.13 6.51 -9.67
N GLY A 167 18.56 7.39 -8.83
CA GLY A 167 18.34 7.15 -7.41
C GLY A 167 17.13 6.30 -7.08
N TYR A 168 17.06 5.88 -5.82
CA TYR A 168 15.94 5.15 -5.23
C TYR A 168 15.23 6.06 -4.23
N PRO A 169 14.23 6.86 -4.65
CA PRO A 169 13.58 7.83 -3.77
C PRO A 169 12.62 7.20 -2.77
N GLY A 170 12.50 5.87 -2.74
CA GLY A 170 11.44 5.14 -2.06
C GLY A 170 10.15 5.10 -2.87
N TYR A 171 9.07 4.65 -2.23
CA TYR A 171 7.77 4.47 -2.87
C TYR A 171 6.64 5.09 -2.04
N ASN A 172 5.55 5.44 -2.71
CA ASN A 172 4.33 5.91 -2.10
C ASN A 172 3.36 4.72 -1.86
N SER A 173 2.66 4.71 -0.72
CA SER A 173 1.74 3.64 -0.34
C SER A 173 0.29 3.87 -0.75
N GLY A 174 -0.03 5.02 -1.35
CA GLY A 174 -1.40 5.41 -1.66
C GLY A 174 -2.03 4.57 -2.77
N ILE A 175 -1.22 3.90 -3.60
CA ILE A 175 -1.67 2.90 -4.56
C ILE A 175 -0.69 1.73 -4.53
N VAL A 176 -1.20 0.53 -4.24
CA VAL A 176 -0.40 -0.70 -4.21
C VAL A 176 -1.06 -1.76 -5.07
N LEU A 177 -0.34 -2.27 -6.07
CA LEU A 177 -0.74 -3.41 -6.88
C LEU A 177 -0.17 -4.68 -6.24
N LEU A 178 -1.04 -5.64 -5.91
CA LEU A 178 -0.67 -6.89 -5.24
C LEU A 178 -0.94 -8.09 -6.15
N ASN A 179 0.12 -8.84 -6.46
CA ASN A 179 -0.02 -10.16 -7.06
C ASN A 179 -0.20 -11.22 -5.97
N LEU A 180 -1.44 -11.40 -5.52
CA LEU A 180 -1.82 -12.29 -4.42
C LEU A 180 -1.46 -13.76 -4.73
N GLU A 181 -1.58 -14.19 -5.98
CA GLU A 181 -1.19 -15.54 -6.39
C GLU A 181 0.30 -15.79 -6.18
N ARG A 182 1.16 -14.86 -6.60
CA ARG A 182 2.62 -15.00 -6.41
C ARG A 182 3.02 -14.81 -4.96
N LEU A 183 2.39 -13.89 -4.23
CA LEU A 183 2.62 -13.71 -2.79
C LEU A 183 2.40 -15.01 -2.00
N ARG A 184 1.32 -15.75 -2.28
CA ARG A 184 1.05 -17.05 -1.65
C ARG A 184 2.12 -18.10 -1.93
N LYS A 185 2.82 -18.01 -3.07
CA LYS A 185 3.83 -18.98 -3.53
C LYS A 185 5.26 -18.57 -3.19
N SER A 186 5.50 -17.31 -2.84
CA SER A 186 6.84 -16.76 -2.65
C SER A 186 7.41 -17.14 -1.29
N ARG A 187 8.39 -18.05 -1.29
CA ARG A 187 9.19 -18.37 -0.10
C ARG A 187 10.03 -17.18 0.36
N VAL A 188 10.66 -16.50 -0.60
CA VAL A 188 11.47 -15.29 -0.36
C VAL A 188 10.68 -14.24 0.39
N TYR A 189 9.41 -14.00 0.02
CA TYR A 189 8.57 -13.04 0.72
C TYR A 189 8.28 -13.45 2.17
N ASN A 190 7.95 -14.73 2.40
CA ASN A 190 7.65 -15.23 3.74
C ASN A 190 8.88 -15.22 4.66
N GLU A 191 10.06 -15.54 4.12
CA GLU A 191 11.34 -15.40 4.84
C GLU A 191 11.64 -13.93 5.14
N PHE A 192 11.35 -13.05 4.19
CA PHE A 192 11.68 -11.64 4.33
C PHE A 192 10.84 -10.88 5.36
N ILE A 193 9.56 -11.26 5.56
CA ILE A 193 8.68 -10.64 6.56
C ILE A 193 8.81 -11.26 7.96
N ASN A 194 9.79 -12.15 8.19
CA ASN A 194 10.05 -12.72 9.50
C ASN A 194 10.75 -11.71 10.43
N LYS A 195 10.75 -12.02 11.74
CA LYS A 195 11.27 -11.14 12.77
C LYS A 195 12.74 -10.77 12.56
N ASP A 196 13.60 -11.76 12.37
CA ASP A 196 15.05 -11.55 12.26
C ASP A 196 15.41 -10.67 11.05
N SER A 197 14.76 -10.90 9.91
CA SER A 197 14.95 -10.09 8.70
C SER A 197 14.53 -8.65 8.92
N VAL A 198 13.39 -8.42 9.57
CA VAL A 198 12.89 -7.07 9.87
C VAL A 198 13.79 -6.36 10.88
N ASP A 199 14.22 -7.06 11.93
CA ASP A 199 15.16 -6.56 12.94
C ASP A 199 16.50 -6.13 12.30
N ASP A 200 17.10 -6.99 11.49
CA ASP A 200 18.41 -6.73 10.86
C ASP A 200 18.34 -5.58 9.87
N MET A 201 17.27 -5.51 9.08
CA MET A 201 17.06 -4.44 8.12
C MET A 201 16.84 -3.09 8.79
N THR A 202 16.00 -3.03 9.82
CA THR A 202 15.71 -1.79 10.53
C THR A 202 16.95 -1.24 11.24
N LYS A 203 17.78 -2.13 11.81
CA LYS A 203 19.12 -1.79 12.32
C LYS A 203 20.04 -1.27 11.22
N LYS A 204 20.15 -1.99 10.09
CA LYS A 204 21.01 -1.61 8.95
C LYS A 204 20.71 -0.20 8.45
N TYR A 205 19.44 0.11 8.18
CA TYR A 205 19.03 1.40 7.63
C TYR A 205 18.78 2.49 8.69
N HIS A 206 18.96 2.18 9.98
CA HIS A 206 18.75 3.11 11.09
C HIS A 206 17.37 3.77 11.06
N PHE A 207 16.34 2.99 10.74
CA PHE A 207 14.97 3.48 10.74
C PHE A 207 14.54 3.82 12.19
N LYS A 208 14.38 5.11 12.50
CA LYS A 208 13.85 5.54 13.81
C LYS A 208 12.35 5.26 13.91
N ILE A 209 11.87 4.96 15.11
CA ILE A 209 10.43 4.87 15.45
C ILE A 209 9.76 6.23 15.17
N GLY A 210 8.58 6.26 14.54
CA GLY A 210 7.75 7.49 14.46
C GLY A 210 7.43 8.06 13.06
N ASP A 211 8.28 7.83 12.05
CA ASP A 211 8.04 8.40 10.70
C ASP A 211 7.25 7.42 9.83
N ARG A 212 5.97 7.76 9.56
CA ARG A 212 4.90 6.86 9.13
C ARG A 212 5.05 6.39 7.68
N ASN A 213 4.54 5.18 7.43
CA ASN A 213 4.13 4.54 6.16
C ASN A 213 5.22 4.35 5.07
N SER A 214 6.23 5.20 5.03
CA SER A 214 7.28 5.18 4.01
C SER A 214 8.23 3.98 4.18
N LYS A 215 8.66 3.68 5.41
CA LYS A 215 9.78 2.74 5.64
C LYS A 215 9.58 1.30 5.18
N ILE A 216 8.36 0.76 5.19
CA ILE A 216 8.12 -0.63 4.73
C ILE A 216 8.29 -0.75 3.22
N LEU A 217 8.00 0.30 2.44
CA LEU A 217 8.19 0.21 1.00
C LEU A 217 9.67 0.35 0.63
N GLN A 218 10.44 1.14 1.38
CA GLN A 218 11.91 1.11 1.30
C GLN A 218 12.47 -0.25 1.74
N PHE A 219 11.87 -0.88 2.75
CA PHE A 219 12.14 -2.25 3.17
C PHE A 219 11.90 -3.23 2.01
N LEU A 220 10.72 -3.21 1.36
CA LEU A 220 10.44 -4.03 0.17
C LEU A 220 11.40 -3.72 -1.00
N GLN A 221 11.78 -2.45 -1.20
CA GLN A 221 12.74 -2.04 -2.23
C GLN A 221 14.12 -2.66 -1.99
N SER A 222 14.61 -2.60 -0.75
CA SER A 222 15.93 -3.11 -0.40
C SER A 222 16.07 -4.63 -0.47
N ALA A 223 14.95 -5.35 -0.57
CA ALA A 223 14.90 -6.79 -0.73
C ALA A 223 14.74 -7.25 -2.18
N GLY A 224 14.61 -6.32 -3.14
CA GLY A 224 14.36 -6.67 -4.55
C GLY A 224 12.99 -7.30 -4.82
N ILE A 225 12.06 -7.21 -3.86
CA ILE A 225 10.73 -7.84 -3.92
C ILE A 225 9.72 -7.01 -4.74
N THR A 226 10.06 -5.75 -5.00
CA THR A 226 9.25 -4.83 -5.82
C THR A 226 9.73 -4.83 -7.27
N SER A 227 8.80 -4.81 -8.22
CA SER A 227 9.18 -4.39 -9.57
C SER A 227 9.37 -2.86 -9.57
N GLN A 228 10.55 -2.41 -9.97
CA GLN A 228 10.79 -0.98 -10.21
C GLN A 228 10.07 -0.63 -11.52
N GLN A 229 8.80 -0.23 -11.41
CA GLN A 229 8.00 0.14 -12.59
C GLN A 229 7.58 1.60 -12.48
N ASP A 230 7.73 2.31 -13.60
CA ASP A 230 7.16 3.63 -13.79
C ASP A 230 5.64 3.45 -13.90
N LEU A 231 4.94 3.56 -12.78
CA LEU A 231 3.55 3.98 -12.81
C LEU A 231 3.55 5.43 -13.33
N SER A 232 3.61 5.57 -14.66
CA SER A 232 3.55 6.85 -15.38
C SER A 232 2.24 7.64 -15.12
N THR A 233 1.33 7.07 -14.32
CA THR A 233 0.10 7.68 -13.85
C THR A 233 0.25 8.49 -12.56
N ASP A 234 1.40 8.47 -11.89
CA ASP A 234 1.67 9.37 -10.76
C ASP A 234 2.40 10.63 -11.22
N SER A 235 1.91 11.25 -12.30
CA SER A 235 1.95 12.70 -12.34
C SER A 235 1.13 13.15 -11.14
N GLN A 236 1.82 13.57 -10.07
CA GLN A 236 1.25 14.44 -9.06
C GLN A 236 0.37 15.45 -9.79
N MET A 237 -0.94 15.25 -9.71
CA MET A 237 -1.81 16.39 -9.63
C MET A 237 -1.24 17.22 -8.50
N HIS A 238 -0.71 18.38 -8.83
CA HIS A 238 -0.36 19.41 -7.85
C HIS A 238 -1.51 19.52 -6.85
N ILE A 239 -1.33 18.93 -5.68
CA ILE A 239 -2.10 19.24 -4.49
C ILE A 239 -1.11 19.99 -3.60
N TRP A 240 -1.04 21.28 -3.84
CA TRP A 240 -1.03 22.19 -2.71
C TRP A 240 -2.31 21.90 -1.91
N LEU A 241 -2.18 21.78 -0.59
CA LEU A 241 -3.31 22.03 0.30
C LEU A 241 -3.89 23.42 0.03
#